data_AF-A0A7J3WNW1-F1
#
_entry.id   AF-A0A7J3WNW1-F1
#
_cell.length_a   1.000
_cell.length_b   1.000
_cell.length_c   1.000
_cell.angle_alpha   90.00
_cell.angle_beta   90.00
_cell.angle_gamma   90.00
#
_symmetry.space_group_name_H-M   'P 1'
#
loop_
_entity.id
_entity.type
_entity.pdbx_description
1 polymer ?
#
loop_
_entity_poly.entity_id
_entity_poly.type
_entity_poly.pdbx_seq_one_letter_code
_entity_poly.pdbx_strand_id
1 'polypeptide(L)'
;MPSTEAAESIEAFFSANEFSIIEGTPYDTIEMEGFFTAGQMGTPLLPTQTRVVELPGIVPPQDVSLHFTDIVSVPIGGPFSIGPAPQPTTVEESVEMGFVDGKDPSVYGAPYPYPEEPVRIVRVTTSGETTEVHLVFTAMSYHPIERSLTLHLSVSVEVRWQSMVYQVKGAPPPSSYKGYVIVTTNFVKNSSSTLPLFRNWLQSRGFVVYVITEDDYGYAGGQQRAINIRSWLIANQHPKQLRYVLLIGNPDPDDPSTGDTFGDVPMFMCWPQGTSAPGVPTDHFYADLTGTWDVDGDGYFGEFGPDGTETTVGVDFGPELYVGRLPVYMNSITELNALLQRAMNYNGANNSIMIPAAISNYGGEVRSDLSTFGARTDGLDMPREAIRRWPIPTDSRTSSCTRPAASPRSPRVPTNTTARSRAQASSASGSMITVLSSGGATATLRAPCERYGTATTATASPNTTR
;
A
#
# COMPACT_ATOMS: atom_id res chain seq x y z
N MET A 1 -12.74 24.86 -2.72
CA MET A 1 -13.83 23.88 -2.57
C MET A 1 -13.54 22.72 -3.51
N PRO A 2 -13.04 21.57 -3.02
CA PRO A 2 -13.13 20.35 -3.81
C PRO A 2 -14.61 20.02 -4.01
N SER A 3 -14.97 19.52 -5.18
CA SER A 3 -16.32 19.01 -5.45
C SER A 3 -16.59 17.82 -4.54
N THR A 4 -17.67 17.87 -3.76
CA THR A 4 -18.21 16.69 -3.07
C THR A 4 -18.57 15.64 -4.11
N GLU A 5 -17.72 14.63 -4.22
CA GLU A 5 -18.03 13.39 -4.91
C GLU A 5 -19.21 12.71 -4.19
N ALA A 6 -20.10 12.06 -4.94
CA ALA A 6 -21.27 11.43 -4.34
C ALA A 6 -20.80 10.25 -3.46
N ALA A 7 -21.35 10.14 -2.24
CA ALA A 7 -21.07 8.99 -1.39
C ALA A 7 -21.47 7.70 -2.11
N GLU A 8 -20.57 6.73 -2.14
CA GLU A 8 -20.85 5.39 -2.63
C GLU A 8 -21.73 4.65 -1.61
N SER A 9 -22.52 3.67 -2.07
CA SER A 9 -23.46 2.95 -1.21
C SER A 9 -23.72 1.51 -1.64
N ILE A 10 -23.90 0.62 -0.67
CA ILE A 10 -24.36 -0.76 -0.86
C ILE A 10 -25.59 -0.99 0.04
N GLU A 11 -26.66 -1.53 -0.54
CA GLU A 11 -27.85 -1.92 0.20
C GLU A 11 -27.62 -3.22 0.98
N ALA A 12 -28.06 -3.24 2.24
CA ALA A 12 -28.16 -4.44 3.07
C ALA A 12 -29.60 -4.59 3.59
N PHE A 13 -30.14 -5.80 3.41
CA PHE A 13 -31.48 -6.17 3.84
C PHE A 13 -31.42 -7.20 4.98
N PHE A 14 -32.30 -7.04 5.96
CA PHE A 14 -32.45 -7.91 7.11
C PHE A 14 -33.92 -8.26 7.33
N SER A 15 -34.18 -9.47 7.82
CA SER A 15 -35.53 -9.94 8.17
C SER A 15 -35.48 -10.79 9.44
N ALA A 16 -36.49 -10.66 10.29
CA ALA A 16 -36.70 -11.59 11.40
C ALA A 16 -37.21 -12.95 10.87
N ASN A 17 -36.84 -14.02 11.58
CA ASN A 17 -37.30 -15.37 11.31
C ASN A 17 -38.33 -15.82 12.36
N GLU A 18 -38.81 -17.06 12.26
CA GLU A 18 -39.66 -17.66 13.31
C GLU A 18 -38.94 -17.63 14.67
N PHE A 19 -39.69 -17.28 15.71
CA PHE A 19 -39.18 -17.11 17.07
C PHE A 19 -40.12 -17.75 18.10
N SER A 20 -39.56 -18.08 19.26
CA SER A 20 -40.29 -18.49 20.45
C SER A 20 -39.88 -17.62 21.63
N ILE A 21 -40.81 -17.41 22.56
CA ILE A 21 -40.52 -16.83 23.87
C ILE A 21 -40.78 -17.94 24.89
N ILE A 22 -39.75 -18.28 25.65
CA ILE A 22 -39.76 -19.33 26.67
C ILE A 22 -39.81 -18.63 28.02
N GLU A 23 -40.95 -18.73 28.71
CA GLU A 23 -41.10 -18.19 30.08
C GLU A 23 -40.06 -18.82 31.01
N GLY A 24 -39.37 -17.99 31.79
CA GLY A 24 -38.28 -18.46 32.65
C GLY A 24 -38.14 -17.69 33.95
N THR A 25 -37.62 -18.39 34.96
CA THR A 25 -37.32 -17.81 36.28
C THR A 25 -35.80 -17.74 36.45
N PRO A 26 -35.19 -16.54 36.59
CA PRO A 26 -35.81 -15.22 36.74
C PRO A 26 -36.13 -14.46 35.43
N TYR A 27 -35.68 -14.97 34.28
CA TYR A 27 -35.77 -14.29 32.99
C TYR A 27 -36.35 -15.18 31.89
N ASP A 28 -37.10 -14.55 30.99
CA ASP A 28 -37.61 -15.17 29.76
C ASP A 28 -36.49 -15.21 28.72
N THR A 29 -36.47 -16.29 27.93
CA THR A 29 -35.51 -16.48 26.83
C THR A 29 -36.23 -16.33 25.51
N ILE A 30 -35.61 -15.59 24.58
CA ILE A 30 -36.08 -15.47 23.20
C ILE A 30 -35.14 -16.27 22.30
N GLU A 31 -35.69 -17.24 21.58
CA GLU A 31 -34.98 -18.02 20.56
C GLU A 31 -35.54 -17.65 19.18
N MET A 32 -34.68 -17.50 18.16
CA MET A 32 -35.08 -17.19 16.79
C MET A 32 -34.16 -17.92 15.81
N GLU A 33 -34.73 -18.55 14.78
CA GLU A 33 -33.96 -19.39 13.86
C GLU A 33 -32.88 -18.58 13.11
N GLY A 34 -31.62 -19.01 13.18
CA GLY A 34 -30.50 -18.33 12.49
C GLY A 34 -29.99 -17.05 13.18
N PHE A 35 -30.45 -16.78 14.41
CA PHE A 35 -29.96 -15.72 15.29
C PHE A 35 -29.22 -16.33 16.48
N PHE A 36 -28.29 -15.57 17.05
CA PHE A 36 -27.66 -15.86 18.33
C PHE A 36 -28.19 -14.88 19.38
N THR A 37 -28.44 -15.34 20.60
CA THR A 37 -28.87 -14.46 21.69
C THR A 37 -27.64 -13.80 22.30
N ALA A 38 -27.47 -12.49 22.08
CA ALA A 38 -26.33 -11.72 22.56
C ALA A 38 -26.72 -10.28 22.91
N GLY A 39 -25.83 -9.64 23.67
CA GLY A 39 -25.89 -8.24 24.05
C GLY A 39 -24.51 -7.79 24.54
N GLN A 40 -24.31 -6.50 24.75
CA GLN A 40 -23.18 -6.03 25.56
C GLN A 40 -23.42 -6.45 27.02
N MET A 41 -22.35 -6.72 27.77
CA MET A 41 -22.43 -7.06 29.19
C MET A 41 -23.34 -6.09 29.95
N GLY A 42 -24.31 -6.61 30.70
CA GLY A 42 -25.30 -5.80 31.42
C GLY A 42 -26.54 -5.34 30.63
N THR A 43 -26.54 -5.48 29.29
CA THR A 43 -27.67 -5.09 28.43
C THR A 43 -28.60 -6.28 28.11
N PRO A 44 -29.88 -6.08 27.77
CA PRO A 44 -30.82 -7.16 27.45
C PRO A 44 -30.31 -8.17 26.41
N LEU A 45 -30.46 -9.46 26.72
CA LEU A 45 -30.21 -10.58 25.81
C LEU A 45 -31.30 -10.68 24.74
N LEU A 46 -30.97 -10.33 23.50
CA LEU A 46 -31.93 -10.25 22.39
C LEU A 46 -31.44 -11.03 21.15
N PRO A 47 -32.36 -11.57 20.32
CA PRO A 47 -31.99 -12.29 19.10
C PRO A 47 -31.24 -11.38 18.14
N THR A 48 -30.01 -11.76 17.82
CA THR A 48 -29.06 -10.95 17.08
C THR A 48 -28.42 -11.74 15.95
N GLN A 49 -28.19 -11.10 14.79
CA GLN A 49 -27.52 -11.68 13.63
C GLN A 49 -26.44 -10.73 13.12
N THR A 50 -25.28 -11.28 12.74
CA THR A 50 -24.19 -10.52 12.11
C THR A 50 -24.19 -10.75 10.62
N ARG A 51 -24.06 -9.67 9.84
CA ARG A 51 -23.82 -9.70 8.39
C ARG A 51 -22.57 -8.88 8.08
N VAL A 52 -21.73 -9.38 7.17
CA VAL A 52 -20.59 -8.61 6.64
C VAL A 52 -21.01 -8.00 5.31
N VAL A 53 -20.65 -6.74 5.11
CA VAL A 53 -20.73 -6.04 3.82
C VAL A 53 -19.29 -5.70 3.41
N GLU A 54 -18.88 -6.18 2.24
CA GLU A 54 -17.56 -5.91 1.68
C GLU A 54 -17.61 -4.61 0.86
N LEU A 55 -16.74 -3.66 1.19
CA LEU A 55 -16.55 -2.40 0.46
C LEU A 55 -15.31 -2.50 -0.46
N PRO A 56 -15.35 -1.92 -1.65
CA PRO A 56 -14.20 -1.85 -2.54
C PRO A 56 -13.13 -0.89 -1.99
N GLY A 57 -11.88 -1.34 -1.94
CA GLY A 57 -10.76 -0.54 -1.45
C GLY A 57 -10.65 -0.48 0.07
N ILE A 58 -9.78 0.41 0.55
CA ILE A 58 -9.49 0.62 1.97
C ILE A 58 -10.21 1.89 2.40
N VAL A 59 -11.28 1.71 3.19
CA VAL A 59 -12.14 2.78 3.70
C VAL A 59 -11.94 2.91 5.22
N PRO A 60 -11.65 4.11 5.76
CA PRO A 60 -11.52 4.33 7.19
C PRO A 60 -12.84 4.11 7.95
N PRO A 61 -12.81 3.61 9.20
CA PRO A 61 -14.02 3.39 10.00
C PRO A 61 -14.90 4.64 10.18
N GLN A 62 -14.30 5.84 10.28
CA GLN A 62 -15.03 7.09 10.44
C GLN A 62 -15.76 7.58 9.18
N ASP A 63 -15.39 7.07 8.00
CA ASP A 63 -15.96 7.47 6.72
C ASP A 63 -17.08 6.52 6.26
N VAL A 64 -17.38 5.47 7.06
CA VAL A 64 -18.51 4.54 6.87
C VAL A 64 -19.68 4.99 7.75
N SER A 65 -20.88 5.05 7.16
CA SER A 65 -22.12 5.41 7.85
C SER A 65 -23.28 4.50 7.43
N LEU A 66 -24.31 4.41 8.28
CA LEU A 66 -25.58 3.76 7.95
C LEU A 66 -26.65 4.80 7.62
N HIS A 67 -27.49 4.47 6.66
CA HIS A 67 -28.73 5.20 6.39
C HIS A 67 -29.89 4.22 6.28
N PHE A 68 -30.87 4.32 7.19
CA PHE A 68 -32.08 3.52 7.15
C PHE A 68 -32.99 4.00 6.01
N THR A 69 -33.35 3.08 5.11
CA THR A 69 -34.25 3.36 3.98
C THR A 69 -35.67 2.85 4.23
N ASP A 70 -35.82 1.74 4.96
CA ASP A 70 -37.13 1.22 5.40
C ASP A 70 -37.02 0.40 6.70
N ILE A 71 -38.04 0.47 7.55
CA ILE A 71 -38.14 -0.26 8.82
C ILE A 71 -39.60 -0.70 9.03
N VAL A 72 -39.86 -2.00 8.96
CA VAL A 72 -41.19 -2.59 9.21
C VAL A 72 -41.19 -3.29 10.56
N SER A 73 -42.02 -2.83 11.50
CA SER A 73 -42.03 -3.31 12.88
C SER A 73 -43.45 -3.54 13.43
N VAL A 74 -43.58 -4.47 14.39
CA VAL A 74 -44.84 -4.83 15.05
C VAL A 74 -44.62 -4.92 16.57
N PRO A 75 -45.46 -4.27 17.41
CA PRO A 75 -45.39 -4.44 18.86
C PRO A 75 -45.87 -5.85 19.26
N ILE A 76 -45.10 -6.54 20.09
CA ILE A 76 -45.48 -7.84 20.69
C ILE A 76 -46.21 -7.63 22.01
N GLY A 77 -45.95 -6.52 22.72
CA GLY A 77 -46.52 -6.23 24.04
C GLY A 77 -45.67 -6.78 25.18
N GLY A 78 -46.30 -7.14 26.29
CA GLY A 78 -45.63 -7.59 27.52
C GLY A 78 -46.65 -7.93 28.63
N PRO A 79 -46.21 -8.15 29.89
CA PRO A 79 -44.87 -7.89 30.42
C PRO A 79 -43.90 -9.08 30.27
N PHE A 80 -42.72 -8.83 29.73
CA PHE A 80 -41.61 -9.78 29.64
C PHE A 80 -40.53 -9.52 30.69
N SER A 81 -39.64 -10.48 30.94
CA SER A 81 -38.54 -10.42 31.91
C SER A 81 -37.21 -10.71 31.21
N ILE A 82 -36.71 -9.79 30.37
CA ILE A 82 -35.47 -10.05 29.62
C ILE A 82 -34.24 -9.86 30.51
N GLY A 83 -33.39 -10.89 30.58
CA GLY A 83 -32.17 -10.90 31.39
C GLY A 83 -30.97 -10.18 30.74
N PRO A 84 -30.01 -9.68 31.53
CA PRO A 84 -28.82 -9.03 31.01
C PRO A 84 -27.85 -10.05 30.41
N ALA A 85 -27.06 -9.62 29.42
CA ALA A 85 -25.98 -10.43 28.88
C ALA A 85 -24.89 -10.64 29.95
N PRO A 86 -24.42 -11.88 30.13
CA PRO A 86 -23.47 -12.22 31.19
C PRO A 86 -22.13 -11.52 30.97
N GLN A 87 -21.47 -11.20 32.08
CA GLN A 87 -20.09 -10.70 32.05
C GLN A 87 -19.14 -11.85 31.66
N PRO A 88 -18.10 -11.60 30.83
CA PRO A 88 -17.06 -12.59 30.60
C PRO A 88 -16.28 -12.85 31.91
N THR A 89 -16.32 -14.10 32.39
CA THR A 89 -15.59 -14.49 33.61
C THR A 89 -14.09 -14.60 33.36
N THR A 90 -13.31 -13.80 34.07
CA THR A 90 -11.86 -13.97 34.21
C THR A 90 -11.51 -14.95 35.34
N VAL A 91 -10.33 -15.55 35.28
CA VAL A 91 -9.80 -16.43 36.34
C VAL A 91 -9.34 -15.67 37.60
N GLU A 92 -9.20 -14.35 37.48
CA GLU A 92 -8.92 -13.44 38.60
C GLU A 92 -10.06 -12.43 38.78
N GLU A 93 -10.04 -11.79 39.94
CA GLU A 93 -11.10 -11.05 40.64
C GLU A 93 -12.03 -10.19 39.75
N SER A 94 -13.34 -10.26 40.03
CA SER A 94 -14.38 -9.56 39.26
C SER A 94 -14.26 -8.03 39.39
N VAL A 95 -13.99 -7.34 38.28
CA VAL A 95 -14.00 -5.88 38.21
C VAL A 95 -15.42 -5.36 38.45
N GLU A 96 -15.58 -4.46 39.42
CA GLU A 96 -16.87 -3.89 39.80
C GLU A 96 -17.34 -2.83 38.78
N MET A 97 -17.94 -3.26 37.66
CA MET A 97 -18.30 -2.39 36.53
C MET A 97 -19.63 -1.62 36.70
N GLY A 98 -20.01 -1.26 37.93
CA GLY A 98 -21.19 -0.42 38.21
C GLY A 98 -22.57 -1.05 37.93
N PHE A 99 -22.62 -2.33 37.57
CA PHE A 99 -23.87 -3.06 37.31
C PHE A 99 -24.61 -3.42 38.60
N VAL A 100 -25.95 -3.33 38.56
CA VAL A 100 -26.83 -3.71 39.69
C VAL A 100 -27.54 -5.01 39.32
N ASP A 101 -27.35 -6.07 40.11
CA ASP A 101 -27.79 -7.45 39.80
C ASP A 101 -27.38 -7.92 38.40
N GLY A 102 -26.19 -7.48 37.95
CA GLY A 102 -25.66 -7.76 36.62
C GLY A 102 -26.32 -6.98 35.48
N LYS A 103 -27.21 -6.03 35.75
CA LYS A 103 -27.86 -5.13 34.77
C LYS A 103 -27.18 -3.78 34.70
N ASP A 104 -27.13 -3.22 33.50
CA ASP A 104 -26.77 -1.82 33.26
C ASP A 104 -27.92 -0.89 33.68
N PRO A 105 -27.76 -0.04 34.71
CA PRO A 105 -28.80 0.89 35.14
C PRO A 105 -29.12 1.95 34.07
N SER A 106 -28.18 2.28 33.18
CA SER A 106 -28.39 3.24 32.09
C SER A 106 -29.28 2.68 30.98
N VAL A 107 -29.35 1.35 30.85
CA VAL A 107 -30.27 0.66 29.91
C VAL A 107 -31.56 0.26 30.62
N TYR A 108 -31.47 -0.52 31.70
CA TYR A 108 -32.65 -1.05 32.40
C TYR A 108 -33.46 0.03 33.16
N GLY A 109 -32.86 1.19 33.44
CA GLY A 109 -33.53 2.37 33.99
C GLY A 109 -33.95 3.41 32.95
N ALA A 110 -33.71 3.19 31.66
CA ALA A 110 -34.09 4.13 30.60
C ALA A 110 -35.55 3.92 30.13
N PRO A 111 -36.26 5.01 29.76
CA PRO A 111 -37.59 4.94 29.15
C PRO A 111 -37.57 4.63 27.64
N TYR A 112 -36.38 4.39 27.07
CA TYR A 112 -36.17 4.19 25.64
C TYR A 112 -35.99 2.69 25.30
N PRO A 113 -36.28 2.27 24.06
CA PRO A 113 -36.03 0.90 23.62
C PRO A 113 -34.52 0.58 23.60
N TYR A 114 -34.17 -0.67 23.92
CA TYR A 114 -32.84 -1.22 23.68
C TYR A 114 -32.89 -2.37 22.66
N PRO A 115 -32.08 -2.34 21.58
CA PRO A 115 -31.38 -1.14 21.09
C PRO A 115 -32.38 -0.10 20.56
N GLU A 116 -31.96 1.16 20.46
CA GLU A 116 -32.78 2.23 19.87
C GLU A 116 -32.88 2.06 18.35
N GLU A 117 -31.77 1.72 17.69
CA GLU A 117 -31.71 1.36 16.28
C GLU A 117 -31.54 -0.17 16.10
N PRO A 118 -32.31 -0.83 15.20
CA PRO A 118 -32.29 -2.29 15.07
C PRO A 118 -31.05 -2.82 14.33
N VAL A 119 -30.35 -1.97 13.56
CA VAL A 119 -29.10 -2.33 12.86
C VAL A 119 -28.00 -1.36 13.26
N ARG A 120 -26.81 -1.86 13.61
CA ARG A 120 -25.64 -1.01 13.91
C ARG A 120 -24.35 -1.56 13.30
N ILE A 121 -23.43 -0.68 12.95
CA ILE A 121 -22.03 -1.06 12.68
C ILE A 121 -21.39 -1.42 14.02
N VAL A 122 -20.88 -2.65 14.16
CA VAL A 122 -20.11 -3.06 15.36
C VAL A 122 -18.61 -3.07 15.14
N ARG A 123 -18.18 -3.17 13.88
CA ARG A 123 -16.77 -3.22 13.51
C ARG A 123 -16.62 -2.85 12.03
N VAL A 124 -15.57 -2.10 11.73
CA VAL A 124 -15.03 -1.95 10.38
C VAL A 124 -13.60 -2.50 10.41
N THR A 125 -13.26 -3.35 9.46
CA THR A 125 -11.95 -4.01 9.36
C THR A 125 -11.40 -3.90 7.94
N THR A 126 -10.09 -4.01 7.78
CA THR A 126 -9.45 -4.08 6.45
C THR A 126 -8.78 -5.43 6.29
N SER A 127 -9.00 -6.08 5.14
CA SER A 127 -8.48 -7.40 4.79
C SER A 127 -7.89 -7.32 3.39
N GLY A 128 -6.57 -7.15 3.29
CA GLY A 128 -5.90 -6.94 2.00
C GLY A 128 -6.32 -5.60 1.35
N GLU A 129 -6.99 -5.68 0.20
CA GLU A 129 -7.45 -4.53 -0.60
C GLU A 129 -8.96 -4.21 -0.39
N THR A 130 -9.63 -4.86 0.58
CA THR A 130 -11.06 -4.67 0.88
C THR A 130 -11.31 -4.25 2.33
N THR A 131 -12.36 -3.45 2.54
CA THR A 131 -12.87 -3.11 3.87
C THR A 131 -14.13 -3.92 4.17
N GLU A 132 -14.14 -4.62 5.30
CA GLU A 132 -15.26 -5.42 5.82
C GLU A 132 -16.04 -4.60 6.85
N VAL A 133 -17.32 -4.33 6.59
CA VAL A 133 -18.23 -3.67 7.54
C VAL A 133 -19.12 -4.73 8.18
N HIS A 134 -18.91 -4.97 9.48
CA HIS A 134 -19.72 -5.88 10.27
C HIS A 134 -20.95 -5.15 10.80
N LEU A 135 -22.10 -5.48 10.23
CA LEU A 135 -23.41 -5.05 10.68
C LEU A 135 -23.98 -6.07 11.65
N VAL A 136 -24.57 -5.58 12.74
CA VAL A 136 -25.36 -6.38 13.66
C VAL A 136 -26.81 -5.93 13.59
N PHE A 137 -27.69 -6.85 13.25
CA PHE A 137 -29.14 -6.70 13.30
C PHE A 137 -29.67 -7.38 14.57
N THR A 138 -30.31 -6.63 15.45
CA THR A 138 -31.07 -7.16 16.57
C THR A 138 -32.56 -7.15 16.19
N ALA A 139 -33.17 -8.32 16.05
CA ALA A 139 -34.51 -8.46 15.48
C ALA A 139 -35.64 -7.94 16.39
N MET A 140 -35.34 -7.66 17.66
CA MET A 140 -36.30 -7.09 18.61
C MET A 140 -35.66 -5.99 19.43
N SER A 141 -36.46 -4.98 19.78
CA SER A 141 -36.10 -4.01 20.82
C SER A 141 -37.00 -4.17 22.05
N TYR A 142 -36.40 -4.01 23.23
CA TYR A 142 -37.04 -4.16 24.53
C TYR A 142 -37.10 -2.83 25.27
N HIS A 143 -38.28 -2.42 25.75
CA HIS A 143 -38.45 -1.27 26.65
C HIS A 143 -38.38 -1.76 28.11
N PRO A 144 -37.30 -1.48 28.86
CA PRO A 144 -37.09 -2.16 30.14
C PRO A 144 -38.05 -1.75 31.26
N ILE A 145 -38.53 -0.50 31.24
CA ILE A 145 -39.53 0.01 32.21
C ILE A 145 -40.93 -0.53 31.90
N GLU A 146 -41.36 -0.46 30.64
CA GLU A 146 -42.67 -0.97 30.22
C GLU A 146 -42.73 -2.50 30.20
N ARG A 147 -41.56 -3.15 30.13
CA ARG A 147 -41.39 -4.59 29.96
C ARG A 147 -42.02 -5.09 28.65
N SER A 148 -41.97 -4.26 27.60
CA SER A 148 -42.59 -4.50 26.30
C SER A 148 -41.54 -4.82 25.23
N LEU A 149 -41.90 -5.68 24.26
CA LEU A 149 -41.09 -6.01 23.08
C LEU A 149 -41.70 -5.45 21.79
N THR A 150 -40.84 -5.02 20.88
CA THR A 150 -41.15 -4.71 19.48
C THR A 150 -40.33 -5.62 18.57
N LEU A 151 -40.97 -6.25 17.59
CA LEU A 151 -40.33 -7.10 16.58
C LEU A 151 -40.12 -6.30 15.29
N HIS A 152 -38.90 -6.30 14.76
CA HIS A 152 -38.55 -5.71 13.47
C HIS A 152 -38.64 -6.80 12.39
N LEU A 153 -39.74 -6.83 11.65
CA LEU A 153 -40.01 -7.84 10.60
C LEU A 153 -38.99 -7.75 9.47
N SER A 154 -38.69 -6.53 9.01
CA SER A 154 -37.67 -6.27 8.01
C SER A 154 -37.04 -4.89 8.18
N VAL A 155 -35.75 -4.80 7.88
CA VAL A 155 -34.98 -3.54 7.91
C VAL A 155 -34.12 -3.45 6.65
N SER A 156 -34.21 -2.32 5.96
CA SER A 156 -33.37 -1.98 4.81
C SER A 156 -32.47 -0.82 5.18
N VAL A 157 -31.16 -0.98 4.93
CA VAL A 157 -30.16 0.07 5.15
C VAL A 157 -29.25 0.21 3.95
N GLU A 158 -28.79 1.42 3.67
CA GLU A 158 -27.62 1.69 2.85
C GLU A 158 -26.40 1.80 3.76
N VAL A 159 -25.38 0.99 3.53
CA VAL A 159 -24.02 1.26 4.00
C VAL A 159 -23.43 2.29 3.05
N ARG A 160 -23.22 3.51 3.52
CA ARG A 160 -22.66 4.63 2.74
C ARG A 160 -21.22 4.89 3.14
N TRP A 161 -20.36 5.13 2.17
CA TRP A 161 -18.98 5.56 2.43
C TRP A 161 -18.52 6.64 1.45
N GLN A 162 -17.48 7.37 1.85
CA GLN A 162 -16.67 8.14 0.92
C GLN A 162 -15.43 7.33 0.57
N SER A 163 -15.20 7.11 -0.72
CA SER A 163 -13.98 6.49 -1.23
C SER A 163 -12.83 7.49 -1.21
N MET A 164 -12.37 7.83 0.00
CA MET A 164 -10.97 8.17 0.18
C MET A 164 -10.21 6.89 -0.08
N VAL A 165 -9.51 6.78 -1.22
CA VAL A 165 -8.54 5.70 -1.41
C VAL A 165 -7.45 5.92 -0.38
N TYR A 166 -7.57 5.27 0.77
CA TYR A 166 -6.69 5.55 1.89
C TYR A 166 -5.32 4.99 1.56
N GLN A 167 -4.40 5.91 1.34
CA GLN A 167 -2.99 5.64 1.14
C GLN A 167 -2.50 4.83 2.34
N VAL A 168 -2.21 3.55 2.14
CA VAL A 168 -1.53 2.76 3.16
C VAL A 168 -0.11 3.32 3.25
N LYS A 169 0.28 3.83 4.43
CA LYS A 169 1.59 4.42 4.71
C LYS A 169 2.71 3.59 4.03
N GLY A 170 3.35 4.17 3.02
CA GLY A 170 4.47 3.57 2.31
C GLY A 170 4.14 2.46 1.32
N ALA A 171 2.91 2.40 0.79
CA ALA A 171 2.48 1.36 -0.14
C ALA A 171 2.89 1.66 -1.60
N PRO A 172 3.50 0.70 -2.32
CA PRO A 172 3.92 0.93 -3.70
C PRO A 172 2.72 1.21 -4.63
N PRO A 173 2.88 2.03 -5.68
CA PRO A 173 1.80 2.37 -6.59
C PRO A 173 1.19 1.11 -7.22
N PRO A 174 -0.15 1.03 -7.35
CA PRO A 174 -0.85 -0.13 -7.91
C PRO A 174 -0.27 -0.59 -9.24
N SER A 175 0.02 -1.88 -9.38
CA SER A 175 0.71 -2.40 -10.57
C SER A 175 -0.11 -2.29 -11.87
N SER A 176 -1.42 -2.10 -11.74
CA SER A 176 -2.38 -1.82 -12.81
C SER A 176 -2.21 -0.40 -13.39
N TYR A 177 -1.84 0.58 -12.56
CA TYR A 177 -1.79 2.00 -12.92
C TYR A 177 -0.81 2.29 -14.07
N LYS A 178 -1.25 3.16 -15.00
CA LYS A 178 -0.55 3.51 -16.26
C LYS A 178 -0.22 5.00 -16.39
N GLY A 179 -0.65 5.82 -15.43
CA GLY A 179 -0.40 7.26 -15.42
C GLY A 179 1.08 7.57 -15.25
N TYR A 180 1.58 8.45 -16.11
CA TYR A 180 2.95 8.93 -16.12
C TYR A 180 2.88 10.46 -16.19
N VAL A 181 3.27 11.17 -15.13
CA VAL A 181 3.28 12.64 -15.12
C VAL A 181 4.69 13.17 -15.32
N ILE A 182 4.84 14.11 -16.25
CA ILE A 182 6.05 14.90 -16.41
C ILE A 182 5.80 16.26 -15.73
N VAL A 183 6.55 16.54 -14.67
CA VAL A 183 6.50 17.82 -13.94
C VAL A 183 7.61 18.71 -14.48
N THR A 184 7.27 19.87 -15.02
CA THR A 184 8.26 20.79 -15.60
C THR A 184 7.78 22.24 -15.52
N THR A 185 8.45 23.16 -16.20
CA THR A 185 8.06 24.57 -16.26
C THR A 185 7.47 24.95 -17.61
N ASN A 186 6.67 26.01 -17.63
CA ASN A 186 6.10 26.58 -18.85
C ASN A 186 7.19 27.00 -19.84
N PHE A 187 8.37 27.42 -19.36
CA PHE A 187 9.53 27.67 -20.21
C PHE A 187 9.98 26.40 -20.95
N VAL A 188 10.20 25.29 -20.22
CA VAL A 188 10.62 24.00 -20.80
C VAL A 188 9.56 23.45 -21.76
N LYS A 189 8.29 23.44 -21.34
CA LYS A 189 7.13 22.98 -22.12
C LYS A 189 6.98 23.70 -23.46
N ASN A 190 7.26 24.99 -23.50
CA ASN A 190 7.13 25.81 -24.72
C ASN A 190 8.42 25.82 -25.58
N SER A 191 9.59 25.55 -24.99
CA SER A 191 10.89 25.64 -25.68
C SER A 191 11.43 24.29 -26.18
N SER A 192 11.07 23.17 -25.55
CA SER A 192 11.54 21.84 -25.96
C SER A 192 10.71 21.26 -27.11
N SER A 193 11.30 21.19 -28.30
CA SER A 193 10.72 20.47 -29.44
C SER A 193 10.76 18.94 -29.28
N THR A 194 11.62 18.41 -28.39
CA THR A 194 11.75 16.97 -28.13
C THR A 194 10.75 16.46 -27.07
N LEU A 195 10.31 17.30 -26.13
CA LEU A 195 9.37 16.89 -25.07
C LEU A 195 8.01 16.37 -25.61
N PRO A 196 7.38 16.95 -26.65
CA PRO A 196 6.21 16.36 -27.28
C PRO A 196 6.49 15.00 -27.93
N LEU A 197 7.68 14.80 -28.52
CA LEU A 197 8.06 13.51 -29.10
C LEU A 197 8.26 12.44 -28.03
N PHE A 198 8.89 12.80 -26.91
CA PHE A 198 9.06 11.92 -25.74
C PHE A 198 7.73 11.50 -25.12
N ARG A 199 6.76 12.43 -25.02
CA ARG A 199 5.38 12.15 -24.60
C ARG A 199 4.74 11.10 -25.51
N ASN A 200 4.81 11.28 -26.82
CA ASN A 200 4.25 10.34 -27.80
C ASN A 200 4.93 8.95 -27.73
N TRP A 201 6.24 8.93 -27.48
CA TRP A 201 7.05 7.70 -27.32
C TRP A 201 6.72 6.92 -26.03
N LEU A 202 6.33 7.62 -24.95
CA LEU A 202 5.76 7.00 -23.75
C LEU A 202 4.34 6.48 -24.01
N GLN A 203 3.48 7.26 -24.67
CA GLN A 203 2.13 6.84 -25.04
C GLN A 203 2.14 5.58 -25.93
N SER A 204 3.08 5.48 -26.87
CA SER A 204 3.25 4.27 -27.71
C SER A 204 3.72 3.02 -26.95
N ARG A 205 4.01 3.14 -25.64
CA ARG A 205 4.33 2.04 -24.72
C ARG A 205 3.19 1.70 -23.75
N GLY A 206 2.02 2.33 -23.92
CA GLY A 206 0.84 2.08 -23.09
C GLY A 206 0.75 2.91 -21.81
N PHE A 207 1.52 4.00 -21.69
CA PHE A 207 1.38 4.97 -20.60
C PHE A 207 0.34 6.05 -20.93
N VAL A 208 -0.42 6.48 -19.93
CA VAL A 208 -1.28 7.66 -20.01
C VAL A 208 -0.45 8.85 -19.52
N VAL A 209 0.01 9.69 -20.45
CA VAL A 209 1.03 10.70 -20.16
C VAL A 209 0.42 12.09 -19.94
N TYR A 210 0.71 12.67 -18.78
CA TYR A 210 0.37 14.04 -18.41
C TYR A 210 1.63 14.91 -18.40
N VAL A 211 1.50 16.20 -18.71
CA VAL A 211 2.60 17.17 -18.59
C VAL A 211 2.07 18.39 -17.86
N ILE A 212 2.60 18.67 -16.67
CA ILE A 212 2.14 19.74 -15.78
C ILE A 212 3.19 20.81 -15.59
N THR A 213 2.72 22.01 -15.29
CA THR A 213 3.48 23.27 -15.21
C THR A 213 2.93 24.20 -14.12
N GLU A 214 3.44 25.43 -14.02
CA GLU A 214 2.96 26.45 -13.09
C GLU A 214 1.46 26.74 -13.22
N ASP A 215 0.84 26.46 -14.37
CA ASP A 215 -0.61 26.55 -14.57
C ASP A 215 -1.39 25.49 -13.77
N ASP A 216 -0.73 24.39 -13.36
CA ASP A 216 -1.30 23.24 -12.66
C ASP A 216 -0.92 23.24 -11.16
N TYR A 217 0.36 23.49 -10.83
CA TYR A 217 0.87 23.53 -9.45
C TYR A 217 1.09 24.96 -8.91
N GLY A 218 0.74 25.99 -9.68
CA GLY A 218 0.87 27.39 -9.26
C GLY A 218 2.27 27.98 -9.46
N TYR A 219 2.35 29.29 -9.23
CA TYR A 219 3.47 30.14 -9.63
C TYR A 219 4.50 30.43 -8.52
N ALA A 220 4.35 29.84 -7.33
CA ALA A 220 5.31 29.98 -6.24
C ALA A 220 6.72 29.47 -6.67
N GLY A 221 7.76 29.95 -5.98
CA GLY A 221 9.14 29.48 -6.10
C GLY A 221 9.55 28.59 -4.92
N GLY A 222 10.80 28.11 -4.95
CA GLY A 222 11.46 27.49 -3.79
C GLY A 222 10.70 26.34 -3.13
N GLN A 223 10.76 26.27 -1.81
CA GLN A 223 10.14 25.25 -0.97
C GLN A 223 8.63 25.14 -1.25
N GLN A 224 7.94 26.29 -1.36
CA GLN A 224 6.50 26.32 -1.65
C GLN A 224 6.14 25.73 -3.02
N ARG A 225 7.00 25.86 -4.04
CA ARG A 225 6.80 25.19 -5.34
C ARG A 225 6.77 23.67 -5.17
N ALA A 226 7.73 23.14 -4.41
CA ALA A 226 7.82 21.71 -4.18
C ALA A 226 6.63 21.18 -3.36
N ILE A 227 6.19 21.92 -2.33
CA ILE A 227 4.94 21.62 -1.59
C ILE A 227 3.78 21.54 -2.58
N ASN A 228 3.58 22.54 -3.43
CA ASN A 228 2.46 22.57 -4.37
C ASN A 228 2.50 21.41 -5.38
N ILE A 229 3.69 21.04 -5.88
CA ILE A 229 3.87 19.88 -6.75
C ILE A 229 3.46 18.59 -6.01
N ARG A 230 3.90 18.39 -4.76
CA ARG A 230 3.48 17.24 -3.94
C ARG A 230 1.97 17.25 -3.70
N SER A 231 1.37 18.38 -3.35
CA SER A 231 -0.08 18.51 -3.19
C SER A 231 -0.85 18.18 -4.47
N TRP A 232 -0.35 18.56 -5.64
CA TRP A 232 -0.95 18.18 -6.93
C TRP A 232 -0.85 16.66 -7.15
N LEU A 233 0.29 16.04 -6.84
CA LEU A 233 0.49 14.59 -6.96
C LEU A 233 -0.47 13.81 -6.05
N ILE A 234 -0.58 14.19 -4.77
CA ILE A 234 -1.54 13.64 -3.80
C ILE A 234 -2.96 13.70 -4.38
N ALA A 235 -3.39 14.89 -4.84
CA ALA A 235 -4.74 15.09 -5.36
C ALA A 235 -5.04 14.37 -6.69
N ASN A 236 -4.03 13.85 -7.40
CA ASN A 236 -4.18 13.27 -8.73
C ASN A 236 -3.72 11.81 -8.87
N GLN A 237 -3.11 11.20 -7.86
CA GLN A 237 -2.60 9.82 -7.99
C GLN A 237 -3.68 8.83 -8.40
N HIS A 238 -4.80 8.75 -7.69
CA HIS A 238 -5.88 7.82 -8.05
C HIS A 238 -6.71 8.32 -9.25
N PRO A 239 -7.17 9.59 -9.31
CA PRO A 239 -7.97 10.09 -10.45
C PRO A 239 -7.26 10.02 -11.82
N LYS A 240 -5.92 10.10 -11.83
CA LYS A 240 -5.10 9.96 -13.05
C LYS A 240 -4.33 8.64 -13.13
N GLN A 241 -4.55 7.74 -12.18
CA GLN A 241 -3.85 6.46 -12.03
C GLN A 241 -2.32 6.62 -12.14
N LEU A 242 -1.75 7.63 -11.47
CA LEU A 242 -0.33 7.95 -11.53
C LEU A 242 0.49 6.86 -10.84
N ARG A 243 1.55 6.44 -11.53
CA ARG A 243 2.53 5.48 -11.04
C ARG A 243 3.97 5.96 -11.19
N TYR A 244 4.19 6.84 -12.17
CA TYR A 244 5.51 7.36 -12.52
C TYR A 244 5.48 8.89 -12.55
N VAL A 245 6.51 9.50 -11.98
CA VAL A 245 6.78 10.95 -12.04
C VAL A 245 8.13 11.16 -12.71
N LEU A 246 8.19 12.08 -13.66
CA LEU A 246 9.45 12.57 -14.22
C LEU A 246 9.58 14.07 -13.98
N LEU A 247 10.50 14.45 -13.10
CA LEU A 247 10.83 15.83 -12.81
C LEU A 247 11.81 16.36 -13.86
N ILE A 248 11.50 17.49 -14.50
CA ILE A 248 12.33 18.13 -15.51
C ILE A 248 12.48 19.62 -15.19
N GLY A 249 13.65 19.99 -14.66
CA GLY A 249 14.01 21.36 -14.25
C GLY A 249 15.29 21.37 -13.42
N ASN A 250 15.70 22.55 -12.97
CA ASN A 250 16.83 22.74 -12.06
C ASN A 250 16.46 22.15 -10.67
N PRO A 251 17.19 21.15 -10.16
CA PRO A 251 16.91 20.50 -8.88
C PRO A 251 17.41 21.26 -7.64
N ASP A 252 18.08 22.40 -7.83
CA ASP A 252 18.62 23.22 -6.74
C ASP A 252 17.54 23.47 -5.67
N PRO A 253 17.72 23.02 -4.41
CA PRO A 253 16.73 23.16 -3.35
C PRO A 253 16.59 24.63 -2.91
N ASP A 254 15.68 24.88 -1.98
CA ASP A 254 15.52 26.14 -1.27
C ASP A 254 15.81 25.86 0.21
N ASP A 255 16.86 26.45 0.79
CA ASP A 255 17.14 26.35 2.22
C ASP A 255 16.52 27.55 2.96
N PRO A 256 15.34 27.40 3.58
CA PRO A 256 14.62 28.48 4.26
C PRO A 256 15.35 29.04 5.48
N SER A 257 16.40 28.37 5.97
CA SER A 257 17.27 28.88 7.02
C SER A 257 18.29 29.92 6.51
N THR A 258 18.43 30.05 5.19
CA THR A 258 19.38 30.96 4.54
C THR A 258 18.71 31.82 3.45
N GLY A 259 19.44 32.78 2.90
CA GLY A 259 19.02 33.56 1.74
C GLY A 259 19.74 33.10 0.48
N ASP A 260 19.48 31.86 0.05
CA ASP A 260 20.17 31.22 -1.07
C ASP A 260 19.46 31.44 -2.42
N THR A 261 19.75 30.58 -3.39
CA THR A 261 19.09 30.54 -4.69
C THR A 261 18.55 29.15 -4.95
N PHE A 262 17.35 29.06 -5.50
CA PHE A 262 16.66 27.80 -5.73
C PHE A 262 16.32 27.56 -7.21
N GLY A 263 15.99 26.30 -7.52
CA GLY A 263 15.64 25.82 -8.84
C GLY A 263 14.18 26.08 -9.25
N ASP A 264 13.89 25.84 -10.53
CA ASP A 264 12.55 26.00 -11.11
C ASP A 264 11.69 24.72 -10.97
N VAL A 265 12.30 23.57 -10.67
CA VAL A 265 11.66 22.34 -10.16
C VAL A 265 12.55 21.77 -9.05
N PRO A 266 12.60 22.43 -7.87
CA PRO A 266 13.60 22.15 -6.84
C PRO A 266 13.47 20.73 -6.24
N MET A 267 14.52 20.20 -5.63
CA MET A 267 14.41 19.13 -4.64
C MET A 267 13.82 19.71 -3.34
N PHE A 268 13.25 18.87 -2.48
CA PHE A 268 12.83 19.33 -1.15
C PHE A 268 14.02 19.32 -0.20
N MET A 269 14.21 20.40 0.58
CA MET A 269 15.24 20.43 1.62
C MET A 269 14.69 19.79 2.91
N CYS A 270 15.49 18.95 3.56
CA CYS A 270 15.09 18.23 4.78
C CYS A 270 16.19 18.21 5.85
N TRP A 271 15.82 18.04 7.12
CA TRP A 271 16.76 18.06 8.27
C TRP A 271 16.74 16.77 9.09
N PRO A 272 17.10 15.60 8.52
CA PRO A 272 17.10 14.31 9.23
C PRO A 272 18.11 14.21 10.38
N GLN A 273 18.95 15.24 10.59
CA GLN A 273 19.89 15.38 11.71
C GLN A 273 19.52 16.57 12.63
N GLY A 274 18.31 17.11 12.48
CA GLY A 274 17.83 18.32 13.16
C GLY A 274 18.31 19.62 12.52
N THR A 275 17.57 20.70 12.76
CA THR A 275 17.84 22.07 12.27
C THR A 275 19.26 22.63 12.45
N SER A 276 20.05 22.07 13.38
CA SER A 276 21.45 22.49 13.60
C SER A 276 22.47 21.91 12.61
N ALA A 277 22.06 20.93 11.80
CA ALA A 277 22.87 20.29 10.76
C ALA A 277 22.56 20.88 9.37
N PRO A 278 23.47 20.77 8.38
CA PRO A 278 23.17 21.13 7.00
C PRO A 278 21.99 20.34 6.44
N GLY A 279 21.10 21.03 5.71
CA GLY A 279 19.97 20.41 5.03
C GLY A 279 20.41 19.35 4.01
N VAL A 280 19.57 18.32 3.86
CA VAL A 280 19.74 17.19 2.95
C VAL A 280 18.63 17.26 1.89
N PRO A 281 18.94 17.63 0.64
CA PRO A 281 17.92 17.72 -0.39
C PRO A 281 17.52 16.35 -0.94
N THR A 282 16.23 16.17 -1.24
CA THR A 282 15.68 14.90 -1.72
C THR A 282 14.53 15.06 -2.71
N ASP A 283 14.45 14.15 -3.67
CA ASP A 283 13.26 13.95 -4.53
C ASP A 283 12.23 12.98 -3.90
N HIS A 284 12.58 12.32 -2.79
CA HIS A 284 11.69 11.34 -2.15
C HIS A 284 10.42 11.98 -1.57
N PHE A 285 10.45 13.28 -1.30
CA PHE A 285 9.27 14.09 -0.96
C PHE A 285 8.16 14.04 -2.03
N TYR A 286 8.51 13.79 -3.29
CA TYR A 286 7.54 13.62 -4.39
C TYR A 286 7.08 12.16 -4.56
N ALA A 287 7.68 11.22 -3.83
CA ALA A 287 7.43 9.78 -3.92
C ALA A 287 6.55 9.28 -2.78
N ASP A 288 6.85 9.70 -1.56
CA ASP A 288 6.04 9.55 -0.35
C ASP A 288 4.91 10.59 -0.39
N LEU A 289 3.67 10.13 -0.40
CA LEU A 289 2.45 10.95 -0.43
C LEU A 289 1.69 10.95 0.91
N THR A 290 2.15 10.15 1.89
CA THR A 290 1.44 9.88 3.16
C THR A 290 2.04 10.51 4.40
N GLY A 291 3.35 10.71 4.45
CA GLY A 291 3.98 11.42 5.56
C GLY A 291 3.51 12.88 5.60
N THR A 292 3.35 13.44 6.80
CA THR A 292 3.25 14.91 6.95
C THR A 292 4.58 15.58 6.62
N TRP A 293 5.69 14.86 6.83
CA TRP A 293 7.09 15.28 6.70
C TRP A 293 7.53 16.38 7.69
N ASP A 294 6.65 17.33 7.99
CA ASP A 294 6.73 18.25 9.13
C ASP A 294 5.76 17.73 10.21
N VAL A 295 6.28 17.36 11.40
CA VAL A 295 5.52 16.63 12.44
C VAL A 295 5.05 17.54 13.57
N ASP A 296 5.85 18.54 13.93
CA ASP A 296 5.55 19.53 14.97
C ASP A 296 5.10 20.89 14.40
N GLY A 297 5.22 21.10 13.08
CA GLY A 297 4.63 22.23 12.36
C GLY A 297 5.53 23.46 12.32
N ASP A 298 6.84 23.29 12.46
CA ASP A 298 7.80 24.40 12.57
C ASP A 298 8.39 24.85 11.22
N GLY A 299 8.13 24.10 10.14
CA GLY A 299 8.61 24.35 8.78
C GLY A 299 9.91 23.64 8.39
N TYR A 300 10.52 22.88 9.30
CA TYR A 300 11.65 21.99 9.01
C TYR A 300 11.16 20.57 8.76
N PHE A 301 11.26 20.13 7.51
CA PHE A 301 10.70 18.85 7.08
C PHE A 301 11.74 17.73 7.14
N GLY A 302 11.26 16.49 7.26
CA GLY A 302 12.08 15.30 7.23
C GLY A 302 12.96 15.10 8.46
N GLU A 303 12.60 15.72 9.58
CA GLU A 303 13.34 15.59 10.83
C GLU A 303 13.21 14.21 11.47
N PHE A 304 14.28 13.79 12.13
CA PHE A 304 14.30 12.57 12.94
C PHE A 304 14.02 12.94 14.39
N GLY A 305 12.86 12.51 14.91
CA GLY A 305 12.36 12.94 16.22
C GLY A 305 13.30 12.59 17.40
N PRO A 306 13.26 13.37 18.50
CA PRO A 306 14.22 13.28 19.61
C PRO A 306 14.28 11.92 20.32
N ASP A 307 13.19 11.13 20.22
CA ASP A 307 13.06 9.83 20.89
C ASP A 307 13.52 8.65 20.00
N GLY A 308 13.91 8.90 18.75
CA GLY A 308 14.41 7.89 17.82
C GLY A 308 13.37 6.89 17.29
N THR A 309 12.08 7.24 17.34
CA THR A 309 10.96 6.38 16.92
C THR A 309 10.15 6.99 15.78
N GLU A 310 10.01 6.26 14.65
CA GLU A 310 9.24 6.63 13.44
C GLU A 310 7.70 6.62 13.62
N THR A 311 7.21 6.61 14.86
CA THR A 311 5.88 6.08 15.21
C THR A 311 4.71 7.01 14.93
N THR A 312 4.95 8.27 14.55
CA THR A 312 3.88 9.23 14.26
C THR A 312 4.22 10.12 13.07
N VAL A 313 3.66 9.75 11.92
CA VAL A 313 3.38 10.59 10.72
C VAL A 313 4.51 11.38 10.03
N GLY A 314 5.79 11.27 10.44
CA GLY A 314 6.93 11.82 9.69
C GLY A 314 7.17 11.19 8.32
N VAL A 315 8.42 11.19 7.84
CA VAL A 315 8.79 10.47 6.60
C VAL A 315 8.45 8.99 6.76
N ASP A 316 7.78 8.39 5.77
CA ASP A 316 7.37 6.98 5.84
C ASP A 316 8.25 6.00 5.06
N PHE A 317 9.12 6.54 4.19
CA PHE A 317 10.09 5.83 3.36
C PHE A 317 9.52 4.84 2.33
N GLY A 318 8.20 4.74 2.18
CA GLY A 318 7.58 3.93 1.14
C GLY A 318 7.08 4.82 0.00
N PRO A 319 7.40 4.50 -1.27
CA PRO A 319 7.01 5.36 -2.38
C PRO A 319 5.65 4.99 -2.96
N GLU A 320 4.62 5.81 -2.75
CA GLU A 320 3.34 5.76 -3.49
C GLU A 320 3.52 6.14 -4.98
N LEU A 321 4.65 6.75 -5.36
CA LEU A 321 5.02 7.07 -6.74
C LEU A 321 6.48 6.72 -7.07
N TYR A 322 6.73 6.18 -8.27
CA TYR A 322 8.09 6.01 -8.79
C TYR A 322 8.58 7.32 -9.42
N VAL A 323 9.39 8.07 -8.67
CA VAL A 323 9.98 9.35 -9.10
C VAL A 323 11.32 9.12 -9.81
N GLY A 324 11.51 9.80 -10.94
CA GLY A 324 12.79 10.00 -11.59
C GLY A 324 12.98 11.45 -12.01
N ARG A 325 14.21 11.85 -12.31
CA ARG A 325 14.56 13.23 -12.66
C ARG A 325 15.48 13.33 -13.87
N LEU A 326 15.23 14.32 -14.72
CA LEU A 326 16.18 14.85 -15.70
C LEU A 326 16.53 16.29 -15.29
N PRO A 327 17.69 16.53 -14.65
CA PRO A 327 18.05 17.87 -14.21
C PRO A 327 18.35 18.78 -15.41
N VAL A 328 17.86 20.01 -15.36
CA VAL A 328 18.08 21.03 -16.40
C VAL A 328 18.67 22.27 -15.74
N TYR A 329 19.99 22.40 -15.80
CA TYR A 329 20.70 23.57 -15.28
C TYR A 329 20.70 24.71 -16.30
N MET A 330 20.74 25.95 -15.82
CA MET A 330 20.90 27.17 -16.63
C MET A 330 19.92 27.28 -17.81
N ASN A 331 18.71 26.70 -17.70
CA ASN A 331 17.70 26.65 -18.76
C ASN A 331 18.19 25.98 -20.07
N SER A 332 19.14 25.02 -20.01
CA SER A 332 19.75 24.34 -21.16
C SER A 332 18.79 23.37 -21.87
N ILE A 333 17.89 23.91 -22.70
CA ILE A 333 16.96 23.13 -23.54
C ILE A 333 17.70 22.17 -24.50
N THR A 334 18.89 22.54 -24.95
CA THR A 334 19.74 21.69 -25.81
C THR A 334 20.15 20.39 -25.10
N GLU A 335 20.55 20.48 -23.82
CA GLU A 335 20.91 19.30 -23.01
C GLU A 335 19.68 18.45 -22.70
N LEU A 336 18.56 19.08 -22.33
CA LEU A 336 17.29 18.39 -22.12
C LEU A 336 16.87 17.59 -23.36
N ASN A 337 16.87 18.23 -24.54
CA ASN A 337 16.52 17.57 -25.79
C ASN A 337 17.46 16.39 -26.09
N ALA A 338 18.76 16.52 -25.80
CA ALA A 338 19.72 15.42 -25.94
C ALA A 338 19.47 14.26 -24.96
N LEU A 339 19.10 14.54 -23.71
CA LEU A 339 18.75 13.52 -22.70
C LEU A 339 17.46 12.78 -23.08
N LEU A 340 16.41 13.51 -23.45
CA LEU A 340 15.15 12.93 -23.92
C LEU A 340 15.36 12.08 -25.18
N GLN A 341 16.16 12.55 -26.15
CA GLN A 341 16.47 11.78 -27.35
C GLN A 341 17.28 10.51 -27.03
N ARG A 342 18.23 10.56 -26.08
CA ARG A 342 18.96 9.38 -25.59
C ARG A 342 18.02 8.36 -24.95
N ALA A 343 17.08 8.82 -24.12
CA ALA A 343 16.05 7.95 -23.53
C ALA A 343 15.16 7.31 -24.61
N MET A 344 14.77 8.06 -25.65
CA MET A 344 13.98 7.51 -26.76
C MET A 344 14.72 6.49 -27.61
N ASN A 345 16.02 6.73 -27.84
CA ASN A 345 16.91 5.87 -28.62
C ASN A 345 17.39 4.64 -27.84
N TYR A 346 17.14 4.58 -26.53
CA TYR A 346 17.58 3.49 -25.67
C TYR A 346 16.76 2.22 -25.96
N ASN A 347 17.38 1.27 -26.66
CA ASN A 347 16.73 0.03 -27.11
C ASN A 347 17.02 -1.18 -26.19
N GLY A 348 17.19 -0.93 -24.89
CA GLY A 348 17.49 -1.94 -23.87
C GLY A 348 18.91 -1.86 -23.30
N ALA A 349 19.11 -2.51 -22.16
CA ALA A 349 20.35 -2.51 -21.42
C ALA A 349 21.34 -3.58 -21.93
N ASN A 350 22.64 -3.34 -21.73
CA ASN A 350 23.55 -4.46 -21.49
C ASN A 350 23.11 -5.20 -20.21
N ASN A 351 23.46 -6.47 -20.05
CA ASN A 351 23.08 -7.31 -18.90
C ASN A 351 23.73 -6.89 -17.54
N SER A 352 24.12 -5.62 -17.39
CA SER A 352 24.74 -5.04 -16.20
C SER A 352 23.88 -3.88 -15.72
N ILE A 353 23.21 -4.08 -14.59
CA ILE A 353 22.45 -3.03 -13.90
C ILE A 353 23.41 -2.29 -12.97
N MET A 354 23.39 -0.95 -13.02
CA MET A 354 23.98 -0.12 -11.97
C MET A 354 22.92 0.11 -10.90
N ILE A 355 23.21 -0.30 -9.67
CA ILE A 355 22.32 -0.11 -8.52
C ILE A 355 22.91 1.00 -7.65
N PRO A 356 22.25 2.17 -7.51
CA PRO A 356 22.62 3.14 -6.49
C PRO A 356 22.18 2.59 -5.13
N ALA A 357 23.11 2.53 -4.18
CA ALA A 357 22.86 2.11 -2.81
C ALA A 357 23.67 2.96 -1.83
N ALA A 358 23.06 3.36 -0.72
CA ALA A 358 23.74 3.94 0.42
C ALA A 358 24.04 2.84 1.44
N ILE A 359 25.25 2.85 2.01
CA ILE A 359 25.67 1.93 3.06
C ILE A 359 25.78 2.73 4.36
N SER A 360 25.05 2.33 5.40
CA SER A 360 25.09 3.00 6.71
C SER A 360 26.11 2.34 7.66
N ASN A 361 26.23 1.00 7.62
CA ASN A 361 27.15 0.23 8.45
C ASN A 361 27.57 -1.12 7.83
N TYR A 362 28.82 -1.52 8.10
CA TYR A 362 29.35 -2.84 7.69
C TYR A 362 29.16 -3.92 8.76
N GLY A 363 29.11 -5.18 8.32
CA GLY A 363 29.10 -6.33 9.23
C GLY A 363 30.36 -6.37 10.11
N GLY A 364 30.20 -6.16 11.43
CA GLY A 364 31.29 -6.13 12.41
C GLY A 364 31.78 -4.72 12.78
N GLU A 365 31.15 -3.67 12.26
CA GLU A 365 31.43 -2.28 12.65
C GLU A 365 30.85 -1.99 14.04
N VAL A 366 31.71 -1.94 15.06
CA VAL A 366 31.33 -1.58 16.44
C VAL A 366 31.51 -0.07 16.61
N ARG A 367 30.41 0.67 16.66
CA ARG A 367 30.42 2.11 16.97
C ARG A 367 29.96 2.33 18.41
N SER A 368 30.67 3.18 19.14
CA SER A 368 30.44 3.43 20.58
C SER A 368 29.27 4.38 20.87
N ASP A 369 28.67 4.96 19.84
CA ASP A 369 27.64 6.00 19.85
C ASP A 369 26.22 5.48 19.52
N LEU A 370 26.10 4.26 18.95
CA LEU A 370 24.86 3.74 18.39
C LEU A 370 24.50 2.36 18.97
N SER A 371 23.65 2.33 19.98
CA SER A 371 23.32 1.12 20.76
C SER A 371 22.26 0.20 20.13
N THR A 372 21.67 0.55 18.97
CA THR A 372 20.38 -0.02 18.54
C THR A 372 20.31 -0.63 17.13
N PHE A 373 21.36 -0.57 16.31
CA PHE A 373 21.35 -1.21 14.97
C PHE A 373 22.01 -2.60 14.97
N GLY A 374 21.21 -3.62 15.32
CA GLY A 374 21.61 -5.03 15.21
C GLY A 374 21.64 -5.59 13.78
N ALA A 375 21.22 -4.80 12.77
CA ALA A 375 21.17 -5.18 11.37
C ALA A 375 22.31 -4.54 10.56
N ARG A 376 22.85 -5.31 9.62
CA ARG A 376 23.90 -4.91 8.66
C ARG A 376 23.27 -4.27 7.43
N THR A 377 23.75 -3.11 7.00
CA THR A 377 23.23 -2.39 5.81
C THR A 377 24.20 -2.28 4.63
N ASP A 378 25.39 -2.91 4.70
CA ASP A 378 26.39 -2.96 3.61
C ASP A 378 25.96 -3.60 2.29
N GLY A 379 24.70 -4.03 2.18
CA GLY A 379 24.14 -4.54 0.94
C GLY A 379 24.71 -5.89 0.51
N LEU A 380 25.42 -6.66 1.36
CA LEU A 380 25.96 -7.98 0.95
C LEU A 380 24.88 -8.92 0.40
N ASP A 381 23.67 -8.87 0.97
CA ASP A 381 22.52 -9.66 0.50
C ASP A 381 21.73 -9.00 -0.64
N MET A 382 21.99 -7.73 -0.96
CA MET A 382 21.26 -6.97 -1.96
C MET A 382 21.44 -7.53 -3.40
N PRO A 383 22.65 -7.86 -3.88
CA PRO A 383 22.80 -8.53 -5.17
C PRO A 383 22.04 -9.86 -5.25
N ARG A 384 21.98 -10.59 -4.13
CA ARG A 384 21.27 -11.88 -4.04
C ARG A 384 19.76 -11.70 -4.17
N GLU A 385 19.18 -10.72 -3.47
CA GLU A 385 17.75 -10.45 -3.55
C GLU A 385 17.36 -9.75 -4.88
N ALA A 386 18.20 -8.87 -5.42
CA ALA A 386 18.00 -8.28 -6.75
C ALA A 386 17.96 -9.34 -7.85
N ILE A 387 18.85 -10.34 -7.81
CA ILE A 387 18.85 -11.47 -8.75
C ILE A 387 17.63 -12.41 -8.54
N ARG A 388 17.10 -12.52 -7.31
CA ARG A 388 15.99 -13.43 -6.97
C ARG A 388 14.60 -12.84 -7.15
N ARG A 389 14.42 -11.53 -6.96
CA ARG A 389 13.09 -10.89 -6.89
C ARG A 389 12.78 -9.98 -8.07
N TRP A 390 13.78 -9.50 -8.83
CA TRP A 390 13.48 -8.65 -9.98
C TRP A 390 12.87 -9.49 -11.10
N PRO A 391 11.64 -9.19 -11.57
CA PRO A 391 11.09 -9.89 -12.72
C PRO A 391 11.90 -9.52 -13.96
N ILE A 392 12.74 -10.45 -14.41
CA ILE A 392 13.25 -10.41 -15.79
C ILE A 392 12.02 -10.49 -16.69
N PRO A 393 11.76 -9.51 -17.58
CA PRO A 393 10.60 -9.56 -18.46
C PRO A 393 10.64 -10.84 -19.32
N THR A 394 9.67 -11.73 -19.09
CA THR A 394 9.63 -13.09 -19.65
C THR A 394 9.37 -13.15 -21.15
N ASP A 395 9.26 -12.00 -21.83
CA ASP A 395 8.99 -11.89 -23.27
C ASP A 395 10.26 -11.72 -24.13
N SER A 396 11.44 -11.74 -23.51
CA SER A 396 12.69 -11.96 -24.26
C SER A 396 12.88 -13.45 -24.53
N ARG A 397 12.57 -13.87 -25.77
CA ARG A 397 12.67 -15.27 -26.21
C ARG A 397 14.01 -15.89 -25.81
N THR A 398 13.96 -16.99 -25.08
CA THR A 398 15.13 -17.75 -24.64
C THR A 398 15.81 -18.46 -25.81
N SER A 399 16.67 -17.73 -26.53
CA SER A 399 17.71 -18.34 -27.35
C SER A 399 18.73 -19.00 -26.42
N SER A 400 18.61 -20.32 -26.25
CA SER A 400 19.50 -21.12 -25.41
C SER A 400 20.94 -21.03 -25.91
N CYS A 401 21.74 -20.18 -25.27
CA CYS A 401 23.17 -20.04 -25.57
C CYS A 401 23.97 -21.21 -24.97
N THR A 402 23.78 -22.41 -25.53
CA THR A 402 24.67 -23.54 -25.27
C THR A 402 26.04 -23.25 -25.86
N ARG A 403 27.00 -22.94 -24.98
CA ARG A 403 28.40 -22.72 -25.34
C ARG A 403 28.93 -23.96 -26.07
N PRO A 404 29.44 -23.87 -27.31
CA PRO A 404 30.06 -25.00 -27.98
C PRO A 404 31.23 -25.53 -27.14
N ALA A 405 31.30 -26.85 -26.95
CA ALA A 405 32.41 -27.46 -26.22
C ALA A 405 33.72 -27.24 -26.99
N ALA A 406 34.69 -26.59 -26.35
CA ALA A 406 36.01 -26.39 -26.94
C ALA A 406 36.77 -27.72 -26.96
N SER A 407 37.21 -28.14 -28.15
CA SER A 407 38.01 -29.36 -28.33
C SER A 407 39.40 -29.20 -27.67
N PRO A 408 39.88 -30.20 -26.90
CA PRO A 408 41.13 -30.07 -26.14
C PRO A 408 42.36 -30.08 -27.07
N ARG A 409 43.17 -29.01 -27.00
CA ARG A 409 44.52 -28.99 -27.60
C ARG A 409 45.55 -29.57 -26.62
N SER A 410 46.46 -30.41 -27.13
CA SER A 410 47.54 -31.01 -26.34
C SER A 410 48.51 -29.97 -25.74
N PRO A 411 49.19 -30.28 -24.62
CA PRO A 411 50.10 -29.36 -23.96
C PRO A 411 51.40 -29.17 -24.75
N ARG A 412 51.93 -27.94 -24.79
CA ARG A 412 53.34 -27.68 -25.15
C ARG A 412 54.16 -27.42 -23.89
N VAL A 413 55.35 -28.02 -23.85
CA VAL A 413 56.36 -27.86 -22.80
C VAL A 413 56.96 -26.45 -22.86
N PRO A 414 57.17 -25.75 -21.72
CA PRO A 414 57.83 -24.45 -21.70
C PRO A 414 59.36 -24.58 -21.66
N THR A 415 60.06 -23.74 -22.41
CA THR A 415 61.52 -23.59 -22.36
C THR A 415 61.93 -22.36 -21.55
N ASN A 416 62.89 -22.52 -20.65
CA ASN A 416 63.45 -21.48 -19.78
C ASN A 416 64.18 -20.36 -20.54
N THR A 417 64.08 -19.13 -20.04
CA THR A 417 65.22 -18.19 -20.01
C THR A 417 65.21 -17.32 -18.76
N THR A 418 66.34 -17.29 -18.05
CA THR A 418 66.73 -16.39 -16.94
C THR A 418 66.94 -14.93 -17.44
N ALA A 419 66.99 -13.84 -16.66
CA ALA A 419 67.08 -13.58 -15.21
C ALA A 419 66.47 -12.15 -14.90
N ARG A 420 66.53 -11.49 -13.71
CA ARG A 420 67.20 -11.72 -12.39
C ARG A 420 66.46 -10.97 -11.24
N SER A 421 67.02 -11.13 -10.03
CA SER A 421 66.83 -10.45 -8.72
C SER A 421 66.62 -8.91 -8.68
N ARG A 422 66.09 -8.28 -7.61
CA ARG A 422 66.24 -8.62 -6.16
C ARG A 422 65.18 -7.96 -5.23
N ALA A 423 64.61 -8.76 -4.30
CA ALA A 423 64.29 -8.50 -2.87
C ALA A 423 63.35 -7.31 -2.43
N GLN A 424 62.54 -7.38 -1.36
CA GLN A 424 62.42 -8.39 -0.27
C GLN A 424 61.06 -8.33 0.50
N ALA A 425 60.58 -9.50 1.00
CA ALA A 425 59.70 -9.73 2.18
C ALA A 425 58.26 -9.13 2.25
N SER A 426 57.24 -9.79 2.83
CA SER A 426 57.09 -11.17 3.37
C SER A 426 55.63 -11.66 3.44
N SER A 427 55.47 -13.00 3.41
CA SER A 427 54.31 -13.88 3.72
C SER A 427 53.05 -13.29 4.40
N ALA A 428 51.78 -13.57 4.04
CA ALA A 428 51.08 -14.74 3.44
C ALA A 428 50.37 -15.69 4.44
N SER A 429 49.04 -15.81 4.30
CA SER A 429 48.31 -17.08 4.30
C SER A 429 46.91 -16.85 3.72
N GLY A 430 46.58 -17.51 2.60
CA GLY A 430 45.28 -17.44 1.96
C GLY A 430 44.79 -18.84 1.61
N SER A 431 43.71 -19.28 2.26
CA SER A 431 43.14 -20.60 2.02
C SER A 431 42.04 -20.53 0.96
N MET A 432 42.31 -21.06 -0.23
CA MET A 432 41.24 -21.43 -1.17
C MET A 432 40.47 -22.63 -0.62
N ILE A 433 39.14 -22.54 -0.56
CA ILE A 433 38.28 -23.72 -0.43
C ILE A 433 37.64 -24.00 -1.78
N THR A 434 38.19 -24.99 -2.49
CA THR A 434 37.59 -25.56 -3.69
C THR A 434 36.61 -26.66 -3.29
N VAL A 435 35.30 -26.42 -3.40
CA VAL A 435 34.30 -27.49 -3.23
C VAL A 435 34.06 -28.16 -4.59
N LEU A 436 34.74 -29.28 -4.81
CA LEU A 436 34.37 -30.26 -5.82
C LEU A 436 33.22 -31.10 -5.25
N SER A 437 32.01 -30.99 -5.80
CA SER A 437 30.97 -32.00 -5.57
C SER A 437 31.21 -33.19 -6.51
N SER A 438 31.52 -34.34 -5.92
CA SER A 438 31.63 -35.61 -6.64
C SER A 438 30.26 -36.10 -7.10
N GLY A 439 30.19 -36.64 -8.32
CA GLY A 439 28.95 -37.17 -8.88
C GLY A 439 28.56 -38.50 -8.22
N GLY A 440 27.36 -38.56 -7.64
CA GLY A 440 26.62 -39.80 -7.39
C GLY A 440 25.60 -40.00 -8.50
N ALA A 441 25.81 -41.00 -9.36
CA ALA A 441 24.90 -41.28 -10.47
C ALA A 441 23.73 -42.17 -10.01
N THR A 442 22.51 -41.77 -10.35
CA THR A 442 21.36 -42.67 -10.43
C THR A 442 20.69 -42.48 -11.78
N ALA A 443 20.98 -43.40 -12.70
CA ALA A 443 20.29 -43.46 -13.98
C ALA A 443 18.97 -44.22 -13.81
N THR A 444 17.87 -43.63 -14.28
CA THR A 444 16.63 -44.37 -14.51
C THR A 444 16.19 -44.15 -15.94
N LEU A 445 16.31 -45.19 -16.77
CA LEU A 445 15.86 -45.19 -18.15
C LEU A 445 14.32 -45.12 -18.22
N ARG A 446 13.79 -44.24 -19.06
CA ARG A 446 12.58 -44.55 -19.84
C ARG A 446 12.75 -44.12 -21.30
N ALA A 447 12.27 -44.99 -22.18
CA ALA A 447 12.41 -44.94 -23.63
C ALA A 447 11.32 -44.04 -24.28
N PRO A 448 11.34 -43.81 -25.61
CA PRO A 448 10.81 -42.58 -26.20
C PRO A 448 9.35 -42.63 -26.66
N CYS A 449 8.81 -41.42 -26.82
CA CYS A 449 7.87 -40.95 -27.86
C CYS A 449 7.08 -42.01 -28.66
N GLU A 450 5.76 -42.04 -28.44
CA GLU A 450 4.79 -42.41 -29.47
C GLU A 450 3.77 -41.29 -29.68
N ARG A 451 3.46 -41.02 -30.96
CA ARG A 451 2.35 -40.15 -31.37
C ARG A 451 1.05 -40.94 -31.31
N TYR A 452 0.05 -40.44 -30.60
CA TYR A 452 -1.34 -40.67 -30.97
C TYR A 452 -2.07 -39.34 -31.05
N GLY A 453 -2.43 -38.95 -32.28
CA GLY A 453 -3.37 -37.87 -32.52
C GLY A 453 -4.77 -38.45 -32.64
N THR A 454 -5.72 -37.89 -31.91
CA THR A 454 -7.14 -37.97 -32.21
C THR A 454 -7.67 -36.56 -32.35
N ALA A 455 -8.09 -36.21 -33.57
CA ALA A 455 -8.76 -34.96 -33.85
C ALA A 455 -10.26 -35.14 -33.62
N THR A 456 -10.86 -34.23 -32.84
CA THR A 456 -12.33 -34.15 -32.74
C THR A 456 -12.80 -32.94 -33.53
N THR A 457 -13.67 -33.20 -34.50
CA THR A 457 -14.15 -32.26 -35.52
C THR A 457 -15.09 -31.19 -34.97
N ALA A 458 -14.87 -29.93 -35.36
CA ALA A 458 -15.91 -28.90 -35.33
C ALA A 458 -16.73 -28.98 -36.63
N THR A 459 -18.03 -29.22 -36.52
CA THR A 459 -18.97 -29.27 -37.65
C THR A 459 -19.46 -27.87 -38.02
N ALA A 460 -19.18 -27.43 -39.25
CA ALA A 460 -19.88 -26.32 -39.90
C ALA A 460 -20.75 -26.87 -41.03
N SER A 461 -22.02 -26.48 -41.08
CA SER A 461 -22.96 -26.87 -42.15
C SER A 461 -23.01 -25.79 -43.25
N PRO A 462 -23.06 -26.14 -44.54
CA PRO A 462 -22.82 -25.19 -45.64
C PRO A 462 -24.08 -24.75 -46.42
N ASN A 463 -23.88 -23.70 -47.23
CA ASN A 463 -24.63 -23.31 -48.45
C ASN A 463 -26.09 -22.82 -48.24
N THR A 464 -26.51 -21.75 -48.93
CA THR A 464 -26.62 -21.72 -50.40
C THR A 464 -26.24 -20.39 -51.07
N THR A 465 -25.64 -20.52 -52.25
CA THR A 465 -25.50 -19.48 -53.26
C THR A 465 -26.76 -19.32 -54.11
N ARG A 466 -27.07 -18.08 -54.49
CA ARG A 466 -27.41 -17.75 -55.88
C ARG A 466 -27.01 -16.32 -56.22
#